data_AF-U9UR03-F1
#
_entry.id   AF-U9UR03-F1
#
_cell.length_a   1.000
_cell.length_b   1.000
_cell.length_c   1.000
_cell.angle_alpha   90.00
_cell.angle_beta   90.00
_cell.angle_gamma   90.00
#
_symmetry.space_group_name_H-M   'P 1'
#
loop_
_entity.id
_entity.type
_entity.pdbx_description
1 polymer ?
#
loop_
_entity_poly.entity_id
_entity_poly.type
_entity_poly.pdbx_seq_one_letter_code
_entity_poly.pdbx_strand_id
1 'polypeptide(L)'
;ALAAYLYLLNPPKDAWFEPLNPKNIVISGASAGGGLSLALGLAIRDAGLPSCAGIICWSPMVDLTHSTPSMLDEESIDFLPNLAKGFGVTHVESQVSKEFKEKAAALTAKIKKQNLGPKIWHDSFDRSDERLELYAPNEGLAIPYVSPMLAESLCNLSPLLLVAGDDERLRDEIIYFAHRSAEPTKYKGPSYAGKFEKSPFKTPTNTTLEIYEEMVHVFQILEHDSTTKSYERTVEFINKVTKVLNEPLPPSSYNCINGKGEFGPLKEHHKKVLNWENIGIVPNITRN
;
A
#
# COMPACT_ATOMS: atom_id res chain seq x y z
N ALA A 1 -9.87 -4.85 -10.22
CA ALA A 1 -9.49 -3.43 -10.20
C ALA A 1 -9.22 -2.91 -11.62
N LEU A 2 -8.16 -3.37 -12.32
CA LEU A 2 -7.82 -2.87 -13.67
C LEU A 2 -8.95 -2.98 -14.70
N ALA A 3 -9.65 -4.12 -14.75
CA ALA A 3 -10.80 -4.29 -15.66
C ALA A 3 -11.90 -3.25 -15.41
N ALA A 4 -12.18 -2.91 -14.15
CA ALA A 4 -13.15 -1.87 -13.81
C ALA A 4 -12.68 -0.48 -14.26
N TYR A 5 -11.39 -0.17 -14.10
CA TYR A 5 -10.82 1.08 -14.61
C TYR A 5 -10.95 1.18 -16.14
N LEU A 6 -10.60 0.12 -16.86
CA LEU A 6 -10.74 0.07 -18.32
C LEU A 6 -12.21 0.17 -18.77
N TYR A 7 -13.13 -0.42 -18.01
CA TYR A 7 -14.58 -0.30 -18.28
C TYR A 7 -15.08 1.14 -18.14
N LEU A 8 -14.55 1.92 -17.19
CA LEU A 8 -14.89 3.34 -17.05
C LEU A 8 -14.34 4.20 -18.21
N LEU A 9 -13.16 3.84 -18.73
CA LEU A 9 -12.51 4.58 -19.82
C LEU A 9 -13.03 4.19 -21.20
N ASN A 10 -13.50 2.96 -21.37
CA ASN A 10 -13.97 2.43 -22.63
C ASN A 10 -15.15 1.46 -22.39
N PRO A 11 -16.31 1.98 -21.97
CA PRO A 11 -17.49 1.16 -21.75
C PRO A 11 -17.99 0.53 -23.08
N PRO A 12 -18.69 -0.61 -23.02
CA PRO A 12 -19.33 -1.20 -24.19
C PRO A 12 -20.43 -0.26 -24.72
N LYS A 13 -20.80 -0.42 -26.00
CA LYS A 13 -21.74 0.47 -26.69
C LYS A 13 -23.14 0.53 -26.07
N ASP A 14 -23.52 -0.49 -25.30
CA ASP A 14 -24.79 -0.62 -24.59
C ASP A 14 -24.73 -0.16 -23.13
N ALA A 15 -23.59 0.36 -22.67
CA ALA A 15 -23.49 0.98 -21.36
C ALA A 15 -24.35 2.24 -21.27
N TRP A 16 -24.88 2.50 -20.07
CA TRP A 16 -25.74 3.65 -19.78
C TRP A 16 -24.96 4.96 -19.55
N PHE A 17 -23.65 4.96 -19.78
CA PHE A 17 -22.77 6.12 -19.60
C PHE A 17 -21.69 6.17 -20.68
N GLU A 18 -21.24 7.39 -21.00
CA GLU A 18 -20.15 7.66 -21.95
C GLU A 18 -18.77 7.43 -21.30
N PRO A 19 -17.71 7.20 -22.10
CA PRO A 19 -16.34 7.14 -21.60
C PRO A 19 -16.01 8.28 -20.63
N LEU A 20 -15.55 7.93 -19.42
CA LEU A 20 -15.20 8.93 -18.41
C LEU A 20 -13.82 9.52 -18.69
N ASN A 21 -13.68 10.84 -18.51
CA ASN A 21 -12.37 11.48 -18.47
C ASN A 21 -11.58 10.93 -17.26
N PRO A 22 -10.37 10.38 -17.44
CA PRO A 22 -9.52 9.89 -16.34
C PRO A 22 -9.31 10.91 -15.23
N LYS A 23 -9.30 12.21 -15.55
CA LYS A 23 -9.14 13.33 -14.59
C LYS A 23 -10.39 13.63 -13.76
N ASN A 24 -11.49 12.90 -14.01
CA ASN A 24 -12.69 12.90 -13.18
C ASN A 24 -12.82 11.62 -12.34
N ILE A 25 -11.81 10.73 -12.37
CA ILE A 25 -11.84 9.45 -11.63
C ILE A 25 -10.86 9.53 -10.47
N VAL A 26 -11.34 9.28 -9.25
CA VAL A 26 -10.51 9.05 -8.07
C VAL A 26 -10.63 7.57 -7.70
N ILE A 27 -9.49 6.92 -7.44
CA ILE A 27 -9.46 5.54 -6.96
C ILE A 27 -9.32 5.59 -5.43
N SER A 28 -10.12 4.79 -4.72
CA SER A 28 -10.02 4.75 -3.26
C SER A 28 -10.24 3.36 -2.70
N GLY A 29 -9.62 3.08 -1.56
CA GLY A 29 -9.84 1.87 -0.78
C GLY A 29 -9.24 1.96 0.62
N ALA A 30 -9.70 1.08 1.50
CA ALA A 30 -9.20 0.95 2.87
C ALA A 30 -8.48 -0.39 3.07
N SER A 31 -7.49 -0.46 3.96
CA SER A 31 -6.78 -1.71 4.31
C SER A 31 -6.20 -2.39 3.05
N ALA A 32 -6.48 -3.67 2.83
CA ALA A 32 -6.12 -4.40 1.61
C ALA A 32 -6.66 -3.71 0.32
N GLY A 33 -7.81 -3.04 0.38
CA GLY A 33 -8.35 -2.24 -0.72
C GLY A 33 -7.54 -0.98 -1.03
N GLY A 34 -6.88 -0.40 -0.01
CA GLY A 34 -5.91 0.69 -0.19
C GLY A 34 -4.64 0.18 -0.87
N GLY A 35 -4.13 -0.97 -0.43
CA GLY A 35 -3.04 -1.68 -1.11
C GLY A 35 -3.36 -1.97 -2.58
N LEU A 36 -4.57 -2.49 -2.86
CA LEU A 36 -5.05 -2.73 -4.22
C LEU A 36 -5.19 -1.45 -5.05
N SER A 37 -5.56 -0.32 -4.42
CA SER A 37 -5.66 0.98 -5.08
C SER A 37 -4.28 1.47 -5.54
N LEU A 38 -3.27 1.31 -4.70
CA LEU A 38 -1.87 1.64 -5.03
C LEU A 38 -1.29 0.68 -6.08
N ALA A 39 -1.57 -0.63 -5.96
CA ALA A 39 -1.20 -1.63 -6.96
C ALA A 39 -1.83 -1.33 -8.33
N LEU A 40 -3.10 -0.90 -8.36
CA LEU A 40 -3.77 -0.43 -9.57
C LEU A 40 -3.10 0.83 -10.12
N GLY A 41 -2.72 1.79 -9.27
CA GLY A 41 -1.96 2.98 -9.65
C GLY A 41 -0.65 2.63 -10.36
N LEU A 42 0.11 1.68 -9.80
CA LEU A 42 1.33 1.14 -10.43
C LEU A 42 1.00 0.49 -11.77
N ALA A 43 -0.03 -0.36 -11.85
CA ALA A 43 -0.40 -1.04 -13.09
C ALA A 43 -0.85 -0.07 -14.20
N ILE A 44 -1.59 0.99 -13.86
CA ILE A 44 -1.98 2.06 -14.80
C ILE A 44 -0.75 2.77 -15.34
N ARG A 45 0.17 3.17 -14.44
CA ARG A 45 1.42 3.84 -14.79
C ARG A 45 2.29 2.97 -15.70
N ASP A 46 2.51 1.72 -15.30
CA ASP A 46 3.42 0.80 -15.97
C ASP A 46 2.89 0.37 -17.34
N ALA A 47 1.56 0.31 -17.50
CA ALA A 47 0.91 0.03 -18.79
C ALA A 47 0.81 1.27 -19.71
N GLY A 48 1.25 2.46 -19.26
CA GLY A 48 1.12 3.70 -20.02
C GLY A 48 -0.34 4.14 -20.23
N LEU A 49 -1.24 3.69 -19.35
CA LEU A 49 -2.64 4.09 -19.39
C LEU A 49 -2.83 5.51 -18.86
N PRO A 50 -3.89 6.24 -19.26
CA PRO A 50 -4.16 7.56 -18.71
C PRO A 50 -4.28 7.50 -17.19
N SER A 51 -3.57 8.38 -16.47
CA SER A 51 -3.61 8.38 -15.00
C SER A 51 -4.90 8.99 -14.46
N CYS A 52 -5.46 8.38 -13.41
CA CYS A 52 -6.59 8.92 -12.67
C CYS A 52 -6.29 10.30 -12.03
N ALA A 53 -7.31 10.97 -11.52
CA ALA A 53 -7.21 12.28 -10.87
C ALA A 53 -6.39 12.20 -9.57
N GLY A 54 -6.62 11.17 -8.76
CA GLY A 54 -5.93 10.95 -7.48
C GLY A 54 -6.25 9.57 -6.90
N ILE A 55 -5.50 9.18 -5.88
CA ILE A 55 -5.68 7.92 -5.15
C ILE A 55 -5.78 8.22 -3.66
N ILE A 56 -6.81 7.68 -3.00
CA ILE A 56 -7.06 7.87 -1.57
C ILE A 56 -7.02 6.52 -0.87
N CYS A 57 -6.14 6.39 0.11
CA CYS A 57 -5.99 5.16 0.87
C CYS A 57 -6.15 5.42 2.36
N TRP A 58 -7.10 4.73 2.98
CA TRP A 58 -7.21 4.68 4.43
C TRP A 58 -6.53 3.41 4.92
N SER A 59 -5.52 3.56 5.77
CA SER A 59 -4.83 2.43 6.39
C SER A 59 -4.32 1.39 5.37
N PRO A 60 -3.65 1.76 4.25
CA PRO A 60 -3.34 0.79 3.20
C PRO A 60 -2.27 -0.22 3.63
N MET A 61 -2.57 -1.52 3.44
CA MET A 61 -1.57 -2.59 3.54
C MET A 61 -0.76 -2.65 2.23
N VAL A 62 0.52 -2.28 2.28
CA VAL A 62 1.39 -2.10 1.11
C VAL A 62 2.63 -3.00 1.12
N ASP A 63 2.96 -3.62 2.25
CA ASP A 63 4.05 -4.56 2.48
C ASP A 63 3.52 -5.86 3.11
N LEU A 64 3.23 -6.86 2.28
CA LEU A 64 2.74 -8.16 2.75
C LEU A 64 3.84 -9.03 3.37
N THR A 65 5.06 -8.51 3.54
CA THR A 65 6.11 -9.18 4.30
C THR A 65 6.06 -8.87 5.80
N HIS A 66 5.19 -7.92 6.21
CA HIS A 66 5.01 -7.47 7.60
C HIS A 66 6.33 -7.04 8.25
N SER A 67 7.18 -6.37 7.48
CA SER A 67 8.58 -6.15 7.87
C SER A 67 8.81 -4.92 8.75
N THR A 68 7.81 -4.06 8.93
CA THR A 68 7.96 -2.79 9.66
C THR A 68 7.77 -2.96 11.17
N PRO A 69 8.40 -2.09 12.00
CA PRO A 69 8.36 -2.23 13.46
C PRO A 69 6.94 -2.23 14.07
N SER A 70 6.05 -1.34 13.62
CA SER A 70 4.66 -1.29 14.15
C SER A 70 3.86 -2.58 13.94
N MET A 71 4.21 -3.40 12.95
CA MET A 71 3.58 -4.71 12.74
C MET A 71 3.90 -5.69 13.86
N LEU A 72 5.09 -5.56 14.45
CA LEU A 72 5.68 -6.46 15.43
C LEU A 72 5.50 -5.97 16.87
N ASP A 73 4.88 -4.81 17.05
CA ASP A 73 4.70 -4.19 18.35
C ASP A 73 3.71 -5.00 19.20
N GLU A 74 4.20 -5.55 20.31
CA GLU A 74 3.39 -6.30 21.28
C GLU A 74 2.54 -5.37 22.16
N GLU A 75 2.88 -4.08 22.24
CA GLU A 75 2.13 -3.08 23.01
C GLU A 75 1.06 -2.37 22.15
N SER A 76 0.99 -2.68 20.86
CA SER A 76 -0.03 -2.11 19.96
C SER A 76 -1.44 -2.48 20.42
N ILE A 77 -2.27 -1.46 20.60
CA ILE A 77 -3.69 -1.58 21.00
C ILE A 77 -4.65 -1.78 19.81
N ASP A 78 -4.11 -1.89 18.59
CA ASP A 78 -4.89 -2.13 17.38
C ASP A 78 -5.64 -3.47 17.45
N PHE A 79 -6.81 -3.54 16.82
CA PHE A 79 -7.57 -4.78 16.71
C PHE A 79 -7.00 -5.73 15.66
N LEU A 80 -6.11 -5.24 14.77
CA LEU A 80 -5.34 -6.12 13.91
C LEU A 80 -4.46 -7.04 14.78
N PRO A 81 -4.47 -8.36 14.51
CA PRO A 81 -3.65 -9.28 15.27
C PRO A 81 -2.17 -8.96 15.08
N ASN A 82 -1.33 -9.35 16.03
CA ASN A 82 0.11 -9.31 15.83
C ASN A 82 0.48 -10.29 14.71
N LEU A 83 0.91 -9.74 13.56
CA LEU A 83 1.25 -10.49 12.36
C LEU A 83 2.75 -10.86 12.29
N ALA A 84 3.47 -10.74 13.40
CA ALA A 84 4.79 -11.32 13.60
C ALA A 84 4.95 -12.74 13.01
N LYS A 85 3.89 -13.56 13.09
CA LYS A 85 3.88 -14.95 12.63
C LYS A 85 3.15 -15.15 11.29
N GLY A 86 2.86 -14.05 10.57
CA GLY A 86 2.01 -13.98 9.38
C GLY A 86 0.52 -14.14 9.70
N PHE A 87 -0.35 -14.04 8.69
CA PHE A 87 -1.77 -14.47 8.77
C PHE A 87 -1.91 -16.00 8.83
N GLY A 88 -0.91 -16.69 9.42
CA GLY A 88 -0.78 -18.14 9.45
C GLY A 88 -1.85 -18.78 10.30
N VAL A 89 -3.06 -18.91 9.75
CA VAL A 89 -4.08 -19.83 10.25
C VAL A 89 -3.43 -21.20 10.34
N THR A 90 -3.43 -21.78 11.54
CA THR A 90 -3.17 -23.21 11.75
C THR A 90 -4.26 -23.98 11.01
N HIS A 91 -4.03 -24.29 9.74
CA HIS A 91 -5.01 -25.01 8.95
C HIS A 91 -5.12 -26.45 9.44
N VAL A 92 -6.26 -26.80 9.99
CA VAL A 92 -6.78 -28.17 9.90
C VAL A 92 -6.82 -28.54 8.42
N GLU A 93 -6.31 -29.70 8.03
CA GLU A 93 -6.37 -30.13 6.63
C GLU A 93 -7.81 -30.07 6.11
N SER A 94 -8.00 -29.38 4.99
CA SER A 94 -9.27 -29.29 4.28
C SER A 94 -9.04 -29.42 2.79
N GLN A 95 -10.10 -29.76 2.03
CA GLN A 95 -10.04 -29.80 0.58
C GLN A 95 -9.59 -28.45 -0.01
N VAL A 96 -10.12 -27.33 0.53
CA VAL A 96 -9.74 -25.98 0.12
C VAL A 96 -8.24 -25.71 0.37
N SER A 97 -7.71 -26.17 1.51
CA SER A 97 -6.28 -26.05 1.82
C SER A 97 -5.42 -26.85 0.84
N LYS A 98 -5.86 -28.05 0.43
CA LYS A 98 -5.15 -28.89 -0.56
C LYS A 98 -5.14 -28.25 -1.95
N GLU A 99 -6.30 -27.84 -2.46
CA GLU A 99 -6.41 -27.15 -3.75
C GLU A 99 -5.60 -25.84 -3.78
N PHE A 100 -5.60 -25.10 -2.67
CA PHE A 100 -4.78 -23.92 -2.53
C PHE A 100 -3.29 -24.27 -2.66
N LYS A 101 -2.79 -25.26 -1.90
CA LYS A 101 -1.38 -25.68 -1.92
C LYS A 101 -0.94 -26.08 -3.32
N GLU A 102 -1.77 -26.81 -4.05
CA GLU A 102 -1.50 -27.20 -5.44
C GLU A 102 -1.40 -25.98 -6.37
N LYS A 103 -2.36 -25.05 -6.31
CA LYS A 103 -2.35 -23.82 -7.11
C LYS A 103 -1.16 -22.92 -6.76
N ALA A 104 -0.83 -22.81 -5.48
CA ALA A 104 0.34 -22.06 -5.00
C ALA A 104 1.64 -22.66 -5.53
N ALA A 105 1.81 -23.98 -5.43
CA ALA A 105 2.98 -24.68 -5.96
C ALA A 105 3.10 -24.47 -7.49
N ALA A 106 2.00 -24.53 -8.23
CA ALA A 106 1.99 -24.27 -9.66
C ALA A 106 2.39 -22.82 -10.00
N LEU A 107 1.91 -21.83 -9.23
CA LEU A 107 2.28 -20.43 -9.41
C LEU A 107 3.76 -20.19 -9.05
N THR A 108 4.23 -20.72 -7.92
CA THR A 108 5.64 -20.66 -7.51
C THR A 108 6.55 -21.27 -8.58
N ALA A 109 6.15 -22.42 -9.16
CA ALA A 109 6.90 -23.03 -10.26
C ALA A 109 6.93 -22.14 -11.51
N LYS A 110 5.84 -21.43 -11.83
CA LYS A 110 5.82 -20.44 -12.92
C LYS A 110 6.74 -19.25 -12.64
N ILE A 111 6.69 -18.68 -11.43
CA ILE A 111 7.56 -17.57 -11.01
C ILE A 111 9.03 -17.99 -11.14
N LYS A 112 9.40 -19.17 -10.63
CA LYS A 112 10.76 -19.73 -10.73
C LYS A 112 11.19 -20.01 -12.18
N LYS A 113 10.26 -20.43 -13.06
CA LYS A 113 10.53 -20.71 -14.48
C LYS A 113 10.57 -19.48 -15.37
N GLN A 114 9.92 -18.37 -15.01
CA GLN A 114 9.79 -17.19 -15.85
C GLN A 114 11.12 -16.46 -16.13
N ASN A 115 12.26 -16.91 -15.56
CA ASN A 115 13.57 -16.28 -15.77
C ASN A 115 13.51 -14.76 -15.54
N LEU A 116 12.80 -14.35 -14.48
CA LEU A 116 12.66 -12.95 -14.05
C LEU A 116 14.00 -12.43 -13.52
N GLY A 117 14.99 -12.20 -14.38
CA GLY A 117 16.29 -11.63 -13.99
C GLY A 117 16.97 -12.33 -12.79
N PRO A 118 17.79 -11.62 -11.99
CA PRO A 118 18.20 -12.11 -10.68
C PRO A 118 16.99 -12.25 -9.74
N LYS A 119 17.06 -13.17 -8.78
CA LYS A 119 16.04 -13.44 -7.75
C LYS A 119 15.41 -12.12 -7.26
N ILE A 120 14.10 -11.95 -7.48
CA ILE A 120 13.38 -10.71 -7.15
C ILE A 120 12.89 -10.66 -5.69
N TRP A 121 13.16 -11.69 -4.90
CA TRP A 121 12.75 -11.81 -3.50
C TRP A 121 13.94 -12.15 -2.59
N HIS A 122 13.84 -11.80 -1.31
CA HIS A 122 14.86 -12.11 -0.30
C HIS A 122 14.79 -13.56 0.17
N ASP A 123 15.92 -14.11 0.64
CA ASP A 123 16.00 -15.47 1.18
C ASP A 123 15.08 -15.69 2.40
N SER A 124 14.69 -14.64 3.12
CA SER A 124 13.76 -14.74 4.26
C SER A 124 12.33 -15.17 3.90
N PHE A 125 12.01 -15.23 2.60
CA PHE A 125 10.74 -15.72 2.08
C PHE A 125 10.71 -17.25 1.98
N ASP A 126 11.89 -17.89 1.94
CA ASP A 126 12.06 -19.33 1.78
C ASP A 126 11.77 -20.05 3.11
N ARG A 127 10.49 -20.12 3.46
CA ARG A 127 9.98 -20.80 4.66
C ARG A 127 9.21 -22.06 4.27
N SER A 128 9.88 -23.21 4.31
CA SER A 128 9.37 -24.50 3.81
C SER A 128 8.00 -24.89 4.37
N ASP A 129 7.73 -24.52 5.62
CA ASP A 129 6.54 -24.95 6.37
C ASP A 129 5.70 -23.78 6.88
N GLU A 130 6.05 -22.54 6.53
CA GLU A 130 5.32 -21.35 6.97
C GLU A 130 4.82 -20.53 5.79
N ARG A 131 3.51 -20.29 5.83
CA ARG A 131 2.83 -19.40 4.92
C ARG A 131 2.63 -18.05 5.61
N LEU A 132 3.08 -16.98 4.96
CA LEU A 132 2.93 -15.62 5.48
C LEU A 132 1.53 -15.07 5.19
N GLU A 133 1.01 -15.35 4.00
CA GLU A 133 -0.20 -14.69 3.48
C GLU A 133 -1.18 -15.61 2.77
N LEU A 134 -2.48 -15.38 2.96
CA LEU A 134 -3.54 -16.10 2.25
C LEU A 134 -3.69 -15.66 0.77
N TYR A 135 -3.18 -14.49 0.44
CA TYR A 135 -3.36 -13.86 -0.87
C TYR A 135 -2.41 -14.39 -1.97
N ALA A 136 -1.14 -14.60 -1.64
CA ALA A 136 -0.11 -15.02 -2.59
C ALA A 136 0.86 -16.05 -1.96
N PRO A 137 1.55 -16.89 -2.76
CA PRO A 137 2.68 -17.66 -2.24
C PRO A 137 3.80 -16.72 -1.80
N ASN A 138 4.67 -17.17 -0.89
CA ASN A 138 5.73 -16.33 -0.32
C ASN A 138 6.59 -15.68 -1.42
N GLU A 139 7.04 -16.41 -2.45
CA GLU A 139 7.84 -15.84 -3.55
C GLU A 139 7.10 -14.77 -4.36
N GLY A 140 5.77 -14.76 -4.32
CA GLY A 140 4.93 -13.77 -4.98
C GLY A 140 4.79 -12.46 -4.21
N LEU A 141 5.15 -12.42 -2.92
CA LEU A 141 5.02 -11.21 -2.10
C LEU A 141 5.91 -10.07 -2.57
N ALA A 142 7.03 -10.38 -3.22
CA ALA A 142 7.95 -9.39 -3.76
C ALA A 142 7.45 -8.73 -5.06
N ILE A 143 6.37 -9.24 -5.65
CA ILE A 143 5.80 -8.67 -6.87
C ILE A 143 5.22 -7.29 -6.51
N PRO A 144 5.61 -6.20 -7.20
CA PRO A 144 5.14 -4.84 -6.87
C PRO A 144 3.62 -4.64 -6.89
N TYR A 145 2.88 -5.45 -7.67
CA TYR A 145 1.42 -5.43 -7.70
C TYR A 145 0.76 -6.25 -6.57
N VAL A 146 1.55 -7.02 -5.83
CA VAL A 146 1.15 -7.73 -4.62
C VAL A 146 1.50 -6.87 -3.40
N SER A 147 2.77 -6.46 -3.29
CA SER A 147 3.24 -5.52 -2.26
C SER A 147 3.76 -4.24 -2.92
N PRO A 148 2.93 -3.19 -3.07
CA PRO A 148 3.34 -1.91 -3.64
C PRO A 148 4.60 -1.32 -3.01
N MET A 149 4.81 -1.53 -1.71
CA MET A 149 6.03 -1.12 -1.01
C MET A 149 7.30 -1.68 -1.67
N LEU A 150 7.24 -2.80 -2.38
CA LEU A 150 8.41 -3.47 -2.95
C LEU A 150 8.68 -3.09 -4.41
N ALA A 151 7.92 -2.14 -4.98
CA ALA A 151 8.20 -1.57 -6.29
C ALA A 151 9.58 -0.91 -6.38
N GLU A 152 10.27 -1.03 -7.51
CA GLU A 152 11.53 -0.31 -7.73
C GLU A 152 11.37 1.22 -7.68
N SER A 153 10.17 1.73 -7.97
CA SER A 153 9.82 3.14 -7.93
C SER A 153 8.35 3.34 -7.59
N LEU A 154 8.09 4.31 -6.71
CA LEU A 154 6.74 4.83 -6.38
C LEU A 154 6.46 6.18 -7.04
N CYS A 155 7.33 6.59 -7.97
CA CYS A 155 7.20 7.84 -8.72
C CYS A 155 6.10 7.76 -9.78
N ASN A 156 5.73 8.92 -10.32
CA ASN A 156 4.80 9.07 -11.44
C ASN A 156 3.41 8.46 -11.19
N LEU A 157 3.01 8.26 -9.94
CA LEU A 157 1.63 7.95 -9.59
C LEU A 157 0.78 9.22 -9.64
N SER A 158 -0.54 9.05 -9.72
CA SER A 158 -1.47 10.14 -9.45
C SER A 158 -1.27 10.67 -8.02
N PRO A 159 -1.67 11.92 -7.71
CA PRO A 159 -1.62 12.47 -6.36
C PRO A 159 -2.22 11.50 -5.33
N LEU A 160 -1.58 11.41 -4.16
CA LEU A 160 -1.95 10.47 -3.09
C LEU A 160 -2.45 11.21 -1.86
N LEU A 161 -3.53 10.71 -1.27
CA LEU A 161 -3.88 10.92 0.13
C LEU A 161 -3.75 9.59 0.86
N LEU A 162 -2.81 9.53 1.80
CA LEU A 162 -2.55 8.36 2.64
C LEU A 162 -2.93 8.71 4.07
N VAL A 163 -3.85 7.95 4.65
CA VAL A 163 -4.32 8.15 6.03
C VAL A 163 -3.94 6.94 6.86
N ALA A 164 -3.47 7.14 8.08
CA ALA A 164 -3.26 6.08 9.06
C ALA A 164 -3.70 6.52 10.46
N GLY A 165 -4.00 5.55 11.32
CA GLY A 165 -4.06 5.77 12.75
C GLY A 165 -2.65 5.84 13.39
N ASP A 166 -2.49 6.60 14.47
CA ASP A 166 -1.25 6.63 15.26
C ASP A 166 -1.06 5.30 16.02
N ASP A 167 -2.13 4.63 16.43
CA ASP A 167 -2.07 3.35 17.16
C ASP A 167 -2.29 2.12 16.26
N GLU A 168 -2.20 2.31 14.94
CA GLU A 168 -2.40 1.27 13.94
C GLU A 168 -1.12 0.47 13.64
N ARG A 169 -1.26 -0.85 13.44
CA ARG A 169 -0.13 -1.74 13.08
C ARG A 169 0.48 -1.43 11.71
N LEU A 170 -0.31 -1.04 10.72
CA LEU A 170 0.18 -0.67 9.38
C LEU A 170 0.80 0.74 9.32
N ARG A 171 0.78 1.52 10.42
CA ARG A 171 1.23 2.93 10.44
C ARG A 171 2.60 3.12 9.82
N ASP A 172 3.59 2.30 10.20
CA ASP A 172 4.97 2.49 9.78
C ASP A 172 5.17 2.25 8.28
N GLU A 173 4.48 1.27 7.69
CA GLU A 173 4.56 1.04 6.24
C GLU A 173 3.89 2.17 5.45
N ILE A 174 2.82 2.77 5.98
CA ILE A 174 2.13 3.90 5.35
C ILE A 174 3.03 5.15 5.38
N ILE A 175 3.66 5.43 6.54
CA ILE A 175 4.64 6.52 6.68
C ILE A 175 5.79 6.32 5.69
N TYR A 176 6.38 5.12 5.65
CA TYR A 176 7.52 4.85 4.79
C TYR A 176 7.15 4.93 3.30
N PHE A 177 5.96 4.46 2.93
CA PHE A 177 5.46 4.53 1.56
C PHE A 177 5.28 5.99 1.13
N ALA A 178 4.71 6.82 2.01
CA ALA A 178 4.51 8.24 1.74
C ALA A 178 5.83 8.94 1.43
N HIS A 179 6.82 8.77 2.32
CA HIS A 179 8.15 9.35 2.16
C HIS A 179 8.88 8.81 0.94
N ARG A 180 8.82 7.50 0.66
CA ARG A 180 9.45 6.94 -0.55
C ARG A 180 8.81 7.42 -1.85
N SER A 181 7.51 7.67 -1.85
CA SER A 181 6.81 8.19 -3.03
C SER A 181 7.16 9.66 -3.34
N ALA A 182 7.34 10.49 -2.30
CA ALA A 182 7.58 11.93 -2.42
C ALA A 182 9.07 12.33 -2.38
N GLU A 183 9.93 11.52 -1.77
CA GLU A 183 11.38 11.75 -1.63
C GLU A 183 12.19 10.50 -2.08
N PRO A 184 12.03 10.05 -3.33
CA PRO A 184 12.53 8.74 -3.81
C PRO A 184 14.07 8.61 -3.84
N THR A 185 14.80 9.72 -3.78
CA THR A 185 16.28 9.72 -3.69
C THR A 185 16.79 9.55 -2.26
N LYS A 186 15.94 9.80 -1.26
CA LYS A 186 16.28 9.77 0.16
C LYS A 186 15.87 8.46 0.82
N TYR A 187 14.71 7.92 0.45
CA TYR A 187 14.18 6.67 0.99
C TYR A 187 14.17 5.59 -0.07
N LYS A 188 14.71 4.42 0.26
CA LYS A 188 14.96 3.34 -0.69
C LYS A 188 13.93 2.23 -0.54
N GLY A 189 13.70 1.48 -1.61
CA GLY A 189 12.93 0.24 -1.53
C GLY A 189 13.74 -0.89 -0.86
N PRO A 190 13.19 -2.11 -0.84
CA PRO A 190 13.92 -3.27 -0.33
C PRO A 190 15.25 -3.46 -1.09
N SER A 191 16.28 -3.95 -0.39
CA SER A 191 17.66 -4.05 -0.91
C SER A 191 17.81 -4.94 -2.16
N TYR A 192 16.86 -5.84 -2.37
CA TYR A 192 16.82 -6.81 -3.46
C TYR A 192 15.87 -6.42 -4.61
N ALA A 193 15.08 -5.34 -4.47
CA ALA A 193 14.25 -4.86 -5.58
C ALA A 193 15.10 -4.22 -6.69
N GLY A 194 14.44 -3.95 -7.82
CA GLY A 194 15.01 -3.15 -8.90
C GLY A 194 15.59 -1.83 -8.38
N LYS A 195 16.72 -1.43 -8.96
CA LYS A 195 17.41 -0.19 -8.56
C LYS A 195 16.61 1.02 -9.02
N PHE A 196 16.21 1.89 -8.09
CA PHE A 196 15.50 3.12 -8.43
C PHE A 196 16.20 3.89 -9.55
N GLU A 197 17.54 3.95 -9.56
CA GLU A 197 18.35 4.63 -10.57
C GLU A 197 18.08 4.15 -12.00
N LYS A 198 17.63 2.91 -12.18
CA LYS A 198 17.29 2.32 -13.48
C LYS A 198 15.81 2.45 -13.87
N SER A 199 14.94 2.78 -12.92
CA SER A 199 13.50 2.94 -13.18
C SER A 199 13.25 4.07 -14.19
N PRO A 200 12.35 3.89 -15.18
CA PRO A 200 11.90 4.97 -16.06
C PRO A 200 11.02 5.99 -15.33
N PHE A 201 10.46 5.62 -14.18
CA PHE A 201 9.61 6.47 -13.34
C PHE A 201 10.45 7.17 -12.27
N LYS A 202 10.60 8.49 -12.40
CA LYS A 202 11.50 9.35 -11.61
C LYS A 202 10.84 10.56 -10.98
N THR A 203 9.68 10.98 -11.47
CA THR A 203 9.01 12.19 -11.00
C THR A 203 8.38 11.89 -9.63
N PRO A 204 8.80 12.57 -8.55
CA PRO A 204 8.21 12.34 -7.23
C PRO A 204 6.70 12.47 -7.27
N THR A 205 6.03 11.56 -6.59
CA THR A 205 4.58 11.56 -6.48
C THR A 205 4.16 12.64 -5.47
N ASN A 206 3.13 13.41 -5.83
CA ASN A 206 2.54 14.38 -4.91
C ASN A 206 1.76 13.62 -3.82
N THR A 207 2.24 13.66 -2.59
CA THR A 207 1.74 12.80 -1.51
C THR A 207 1.39 13.60 -0.28
N THR A 208 0.17 13.45 0.19
CA THR A 208 -0.30 13.94 1.48
C THR A 208 -0.45 12.76 2.42
N LEU A 209 0.29 12.77 3.52
CA LEU A 209 0.17 11.81 4.63
C LEU A 209 -0.54 12.48 5.80
N GLU A 210 -1.53 11.80 6.37
CA GLU A 210 -2.27 12.24 7.55
C GLU A 210 -2.31 11.10 8.59
N ILE A 211 -1.66 11.32 9.74
CA ILE A 211 -1.68 10.41 10.89
C ILE A 211 -2.65 10.96 11.94
N TYR A 212 -3.68 10.20 12.29
CA TYR A 212 -4.65 10.61 13.30
C TYR A 212 -4.27 10.04 14.67
N GLU A 213 -4.06 10.92 15.65
CA GLU A 213 -3.70 10.53 17.02
C GLU A 213 -4.76 9.62 17.64
N GLU A 214 -4.29 8.62 18.40
CA GLU A 214 -5.12 7.68 19.17
C GLU A 214 -6.06 6.79 18.32
N MET A 215 -5.96 6.89 16.98
CA MET A 215 -6.81 6.12 16.08
C MET A 215 -6.16 4.77 15.72
N VAL A 216 -7.02 3.76 15.61
CA VAL A 216 -6.69 2.38 15.21
C VAL A 216 -6.88 2.16 13.70
N HIS A 217 -6.62 0.94 13.23
CA HIS A 217 -6.79 0.56 11.83
C HIS A 217 -8.18 0.89 11.27
N VAL A 218 -8.24 1.62 10.15
CA VAL A 218 -9.48 2.03 9.47
C VAL A 218 -10.50 2.64 10.45
N PHE A 219 -10.05 3.53 11.34
CA PHE A 219 -10.91 4.17 12.33
C PHE A 219 -12.14 4.87 11.73
N GLN A 220 -12.18 5.13 10.41
CA GLN A 220 -13.33 5.69 9.71
C GLN A 220 -14.61 4.85 9.84
N ILE A 221 -14.51 3.57 10.21
CA ILE A 221 -15.68 2.73 10.50
C ILE A 221 -16.30 3.01 11.87
N LEU A 222 -15.59 3.74 12.73
CA LEU A 222 -15.99 4.08 14.09
C LEU A 222 -16.62 5.49 14.12
N GLU A 223 -17.59 5.68 15.01
CA GLU A 223 -18.17 6.99 15.27
C GLU A 223 -17.24 7.79 16.19
N HIS A 224 -16.48 8.73 15.59
CA HIS A 224 -15.52 9.58 16.29
C HIS A 224 -15.30 10.90 15.52
N ASP A 225 -14.93 11.99 16.20
CA ASP A 225 -14.68 13.29 15.54
C ASP A 225 -13.55 13.20 14.50
N SER A 226 -12.53 12.39 14.77
CA SER A 226 -11.47 12.07 13.80
C SER A 226 -12.02 11.48 12.49
N THR A 227 -13.07 10.65 12.57
CA THR A 227 -13.72 10.07 11.38
C THR A 227 -14.35 11.15 10.53
N THR A 228 -15.13 12.05 11.14
CA THR A 228 -15.70 13.21 10.46
C THR A 228 -14.61 14.04 9.81
N LYS A 229 -13.52 14.31 10.55
CA LYS A 229 -12.39 15.07 10.01
C LYS A 229 -11.72 14.37 8.83
N SER A 230 -11.54 13.05 8.88
CA SER A 230 -10.97 12.26 7.78
C SER A 230 -11.85 12.28 6.53
N TYR A 231 -13.17 12.26 6.68
CA TYR A 231 -14.09 12.44 5.57
C TYR A 231 -14.03 13.84 4.96
N GLU A 232 -14.00 14.90 5.78
CA GLU A 232 -13.80 16.27 5.27
C GLU A 232 -12.53 16.38 4.43
N ARG A 233 -11.42 15.85 4.95
CA ARG A 233 -10.12 15.85 4.27
C ARG A 233 -10.13 15.05 2.97
N THR A 234 -10.82 13.91 2.97
CA THR A 234 -11.06 13.10 1.76
C THR A 234 -11.83 13.90 0.70
N VAL A 235 -12.91 14.58 1.09
CA VAL A 235 -13.72 15.42 0.17
C VAL A 235 -12.92 16.61 -0.36
N GLU A 236 -12.14 17.28 0.50
CA GLU A 236 -11.25 18.37 0.10
C GLU A 236 -10.22 17.91 -0.92
N PHE A 237 -9.60 16.73 -0.70
CA PHE A 237 -8.67 16.13 -1.65
C PHE A 237 -9.34 15.81 -2.98
N ILE A 238 -10.51 15.14 -2.97
CA ILE A 238 -11.27 14.82 -4.20
C ILE A 238 -11.51 16.11 -4.99
N ASN A 239 -12.11 17.11 -4.35
CA ASN A 239 -12.39 18.40 -4.98
C ASN A 239 -11.13 19.03 -5.59
N LYS A 240 -9.99 18.90 -4.91
CA LYS A 240 -8.74 19.48 -5.38
C LYS A 240 -8.19 18.78 -6.62
N VAL A 241 -8.23 17.45 -6.66
CA VAL A 241 -7.65 16.66 -7.75
C VAL A 241 -8.57 16.55 -8.96
N THR A 242 -9.89 16.73 -8.78
CA THR A 242 -10.87 16.67 -9.88
C THR A 242 -11.30 18.03 -10.42
N LYS A 243 -11.05 19.14 -9.71
CA LYS A 243 -11.35 20.48 -10.24
C LYS A 243 -10.45 20.78 -11.44
N VAL A 244 -11.07 21.19 -12.55
CA VAL A 244 -10.41 21.74 -13.74
C VAL A 244 -9.97 23.19 -13.47
N LEU A 245 -9.27 23.42 -12.37
CA LEU A 245 -8.58 24.67 -12.14
C LEU A 245 -7.11 24.40 -12.45
N ASN A 246 -6.49 25.25 -13.28
CA ASN A 246 -5.05 25.22 -13.57
C ASN A 246 -4.20 25.56 -12.32
N GLU A 247 -4.73 25.38 -11.12
CA GLU A 247 -4.05 25.64 -9.87
C GLU A 247 -3.12 24.47 -9.58
N PRO A 248 -1.82 24.72 -9.34
CA PRO A 248 -0.89 23.68 -8.98
C PRO A 248 -1.29 23.07 -7.64
N LEU A 249 -1.13 21.75 -7.52
CA LEU A 249 -1.24 21.08 -6.23
C LEU A 249 -0.17 21.62 -5.27
N PRO A 250 -0.48 21.75 -3.96
CA PRO A 250 0.50 22.10 -2.97
C PRO A 250 1.59 21.02 -2.94
N PRO A 251 2.78 21.33 -2.41
CA PRO A 251 3.81 20.34 -2.18
C PRO A 251 3.29 19.16 -1.34
N SER A 252 3.98 18.02 -1.45
CA SER A 252 3.77 16.88 -0.55
C SER A 252 3.84 17.33 0.92
N SER A 253 3.00 16.76 1.77
CA SER A 253 2.88 17.14 3.18
C SER A 253 2.72 15.93 4.09
N TYR A 254 3.20 16.05 5.32
CA TYR A 254 3.17 14.98 6.32
C TYR A 254 2.64 15.56 7.63
N ASN A 255 1.40 15.22 7.97
CA ASN A 255 0.67 15.85 9.04
C ASN A 255 0.27 14.82 10.09
N CYS A 256 0.36 15.21 11.36
CA CYS A 256 -0.29 14.54 12.46
C CYS A 256 -1.51 15.37 12.87
N ILE A 257 -2.66 14.74 13.06
CA ILE A 257 -3.93 15.38 13.37
C ILE A 257 -4.35 14.91 14.76
N ASN A 258 -4.46 15.84 15.70
CA ASN A 258 -4.81 15.51 17.08
C ASN A 258 -6.32 15.23 17.24
N GLY A 259 -6.74 14.80 18.43
CA GLY A 259 -8.15 14.52 18.73
C GLY A 259 -9.11 15.71 18.56
N LYS A 260 -8.61 16.94 18.40
CA LYS A 260 -9.40 18.15 18.10
C LYS A 260 -9.45 18.47 16.60
N GLY A 261 -8.80 17.67 15.75
CA GLY A 261 -8.70 17.90 14.31
C GLY A 261 -7.66 18.96 13.90
N GLU A 262 -6.76 19.35 14.81
CA GLU A 262 -5.72 20.35 14.55
C GLU A 262 -4.48 19.71 13.92
N PHE A 263 -3.85 20.42 12.98
CA PHE A 263 -2.67 19.94 12.25
C PHE A 263 -1.39 20.24 13.02
N GLY A 264 -0.53 19.22 13.12
CA GLY A 264 0.82 19.30 13.65
C GLY A 264 1.81 18.50 12.80
N PRO A 265 3.12 18.61 13.07
CA PRO A 265 4.13 17.80 12.41
C PRO A 265 4.05 16.34 12.87
N LEU A 266 4.64 15.42 12.09
CA LEU A 266 4.87 14.05 12.57
C LEU A 266 5.68 14.06 13.88
N LYS A 267 5.24 13.24 14.83
CA LYS A 267 5.93 12.98 16.10
C LYS A 267 7.24 12.23 15.88
N GLU A 268 8.12 12.25 16.88
CA GLU A 268 9.44 11.60 16.79
C GLU A 268 9.34 10.08 16.61
N HIS A 269 8.34 9.41 17.20
CA HIS A 269 8.19 7.96 17.02
C HIS A 269 7.76 7.60 15.59
N HIS A 270 6.95 8.42 14.92
CA HIS A 270 6.60 8.23 13.50
C HIS A 270 7.85 8.22 12.62
N LYS A 271 8.86 9.03 12.94
CA LYS A 271 10.07 9.18 12.12
C LYS A 271 11.04 8.01 12.30
N LYS A 272 10.88 7.17 13.32
CA LYS A 272 11.79 6.03 13.58
C LYS A 272 11.85 5.05 12.41
N VAL A 273 10.72 4.75 11.77
CA VAL A 273 10.65 3.84 10.61
C VAL A 273 11.46 4.37 9.43
N LEU A 274 11.70 5.68 9.31
CA LEU A 274 12.43 6.25 8.18
C LEU A 274 13.91 5.83 8.14
N ASN A 275 14.43 5.28 9.24
CA ASN A 275 15.75 4.67 9.33
C ASN A 275 15.71 3.13 9.25
N TRP A 276 14.55 2.53 8.95
CA TRP A 276 14.38 1.09 8.87
C TRP A 276 14.97 0.54 7.57
N GLU A 277 15.93 -0.37 7.69
CA GLU A 277 16.65 -0.95 6.55
C GLU A 277 16.08 -2.31 6.10
N ASN A 278 15.22 -2.92 6.92
CA ASN A 278 14.67 -4.25 6.68
C ASN A 278 13.31 -4.23 5.95
N ILE A 279 12.98 -3.14 5.25
CA ILE A 279 11.76 -3.07 4.44
C ILE A 279 11.75 -4.24 3.45
N GLY A 280 10.65 -4.99 3.42
CA GLY A 280 10.51 -6.18 2.58
C GLY A 280 11.29 -7.41 3.07
N ILE A 281 11.92 -7.39 4.24
CA ILE A 281 12.61 -8.57 4.79
C ILE A 281 11.73 -9.17 5.87
N VAL A 282 11.20 -10.36 5.60
CA VAL A 282 10.33 -11.08 6.55
C VAL A 282 11.05 -11.27 7.91
N PRO A 283 10.46 -10.80 9.03
CA PRO A 283 11.08 -10.87 10.35
C PRO A 283 11.31 -12.30 10.85
N ASN A 284 12.47 -12.57 11.45
CA ASN A 284 12.77 -13.86 12.08
C ASN A 284 12.06 -13.95 13.44
N ILE A 285 10.93 -14.65 13.50
CA ILE A 285 10.17 -14.84 14.74
C ILE A 285 9.96 -16.34 14.92
N THR A 286 10.69 -16.93 15.87
CA THR A 286 10.55 -18.34 16.24
C THR A 286 9.20 -18.59 16.89
N ARG A 287 8.46 -19.60 16.39
CA ARG A 287 7.27 -20.12 17.08
C ARG A 287 7.73 -20.91 18.31
N ASN A 288 7.52 -20.34 19.50
CA ASN A 288 7.49 -21.12 20.75
C ASN A 288 6.25 -22.02 20.76
#